data_AF-A0A2E0I7T9-F1
#
_entry.id   AF-A0A2E0I7T9-F1
#
_cell.length_a   1.000
_cell.length_b   1.000
_cell.length_c   1.000
_cell.angle_alpha   90.00
_cell.angle_beta   90.00
_cell.angle_gamma   90.00
#
_symmetry.space_group_name_H-M   'P 1'
#
loop_
_entity.id
_entity.type
_entity.pdbx_description
1 polymer ?
#
loop_
_entity_poly.entity_id
_entity_poly.type
_entity_poly.pdbx_seq_one_letter_code
_entity_poly.pdbx_strand_id
1 'polypeptide(L)'
;MVFTNSLKIALVFIFLILLTRVSHELTLFSFPDASLIIFFAGGIFLKKIRWLMFFLAYIVCIDLYIINFTLLEKINLNIGYLLHLSIYPLCWIVSKKLYGEKNNLNVILFFSSIIFVTIIAYFISTSSYYFLSGWVHEPNISGSYIFLKANFLHYFIPNLIYGFILFSIIQICKKVLLLKKKQSLITH
;
A
#
# COMPACT_ATOMS: atom_id res chain seq x y z
N MET A 1 17.69 -10.88 -21.87
CA MET A 1 16.54 -9.98 -21.62
C MET A 1 16.88 -9.06 -20.44
N VAL A 2 17.28 -7.81 -20.68
CA VAL A 2 17.71 -6.90 -19.61
C VAL A 2 16.46 -6.27 -18.99
N PHE A 3 16.08 -6.70 -17.79
CA PHE A 3 14.97 -6.08 -17.06
C PHE A 3 15.24 -4.60 -16.83
N THR A 4 14.35 -3.72 -17.31
CA THR A 4 14.38 -2.29 -16.98
C THR A 4 14.28 -2.11 -15.47
N ASN A 5 14.84 -1.03 -14.92
CA ASN A 5 14.78 -0.75 -13.47
C ASN A 5 13.33 -0.76 -12.95
N SER A 6 12.36 -0.33 -13.77
CA SER A 6 10.93 -0.37 -13.42
C SER A 6 10.36 -1.79 -13.28
N LEU A 7 10.81 -2.74 -14.11
CA LEU A 7 10.35 -4.13 -14.00
C LEU A 7 10.88 -4.80 -12.74
N LYS A 8 12.15 -4.55 -12.38
CA LYS A 8 12.73 -5.10 -11.14
C LYS A 8 11.99 -4.60 -9.91
N ILE A 9 11.70 -3.30 -9.86
CA ILE A 9 10.91 -2.71 -8.77
C ILE A 9 9.50 -3.30 -8.72
N ALA A 10 8.85 -3.45 -9.88
CA ALA A 10 7.52 -4.05 -9.94
C ALA A 10 7.53 -5.50 -9.43
N LEU A 11 8.51 -6.32 -9.81
CA LEU A 11 8.64 -7.70 -9.32
C LEU A 11 8.81 -7.77 -7.80
N VAL A 12 9.62 -6.88 -7.22
CA VAL A 12 9.76 -6.79 -5.76
C VAL A 12 8.43 -6.44 -5.10
N PHE A 13 7.69 -5.49 -5.65
CA PHE A 13 6.37 -5.11 -5.12
C PHE A 13 5.33 -6.21 -5.24
N ILE A 14 5.29 -6.91 -6.38
CA ILE A 14 4.44 -8.08 -6.59
C ILE A 14 4.71 -9.12 -5.50
N PHE A 15 5.98 -9.45 -5.28
CA PHE A 15 6.40 -10.41 -4.26
C PHE A 15 5.98 -9.97 -2.84
N LEU A 16 6.20 -8.71 -2.49
CA LEU A 16 5.83 -8.19 -1.17
C LEU A 16 4.32 -8.16 -0.93
N ILE A 17 3.52 -7.80 -1.94
CA ILE A 17 2.05 -7.89 -1.87
C ILE A 17 1.64 -9.35 -1.67
N LEU A 18 2.19 -10.28 -2.46
CA LEU A 18 1.91 -11.71 -2.33
C LEU A 18 2.23 -12.20 -0.92
N LEU A 19 3.41 -11.88 -0.39
CA LEU A 19 3.87 -12.30 0.92
C LEU A 19 3.00 -11.78 2.05
N THR A 20 2.61 -10.50 2.02
CA THR A 20 1.89 -9.85 3.12
C THR A 20 0.38 -10.02 3.03
N ARG A 21 -0.21 -9.88 1.84
CA ARG A 21 -1.66 -9.97 1.66
C ARG A 21 -2.18 -11.39 1.76
N VAL A 22 -1.52 -12.35 1.10
CA VAL A 22 -1.94 -13.76 1.16
C VAL A 22 -1.76 -14.31 2.57
N SER A 23 -0.64 -14.00 3.25
CA SER A 23 -0.47 -14.44 4.64
C SER A 23 -1.51 -13.81 5.57
N HIS A 24 -1.79 -12.51 5.45
CA HIS A 24 -2.80 -11.82 6.26
C HIS A 24 -4.19 -12.47 6.20
N GLU A 25 -4.58 -12.98 5.04
CA GLU A 25 -5.91 -13.57 4.87
C GLU A 25 -5.96 -15.08 5.19
N LEU A 26 -4.85 -15.82 5.06
CA LEU A 26 -4.83 -17.29 5.14
C LEU A 26 -4.19 -17.88 6.41
N THR A 27 -3.33 -17.15 7.13
CA THR A 27 -2.54 -17.75 8.23
C THR A 27 -2.79 -17.05 9.58
N LEU A 28 -2.79 -17.83 10.68
CA LEU A 28 -2.95 -17.32 12.05
C LEU A 28 -1.74 -16.48 12.53
N PHE A 29 -0.56 -16.78 11.98
CA PHE A 29 0.64 -15.95 12.10
C PHE A 29 0.88 -15.31 10.73
N SER A 30 0.57 -14.03 10.60
CA SER A 30 0.61 -13.33 9.33
C SER A 30 1.28 -11.98 9.46
N PHE A 31 2.01 -11.58 8.43
CA PHE A 31 2.47 -10.21 8.34
C PHE A 31 1.28 -9.29 8.05
N PRO A 32 1.21 -8.10 8.65
CA PRO A 32 0.19 -7.12 8.27
C PRO A 32 0.29 -6.78 6.77
N ASP A 33 -0.85 -6.54 6.12
CA ASP A 33 -0.89 -6.17 4.71
C ASP A 33 -0.10 -4.88 4.44
N ALA A 34 0.90 -4.95 3.56
CA ALA A 34 1.74 -3.83 3.16
C ALA A 34 1.22 -3.08 1.91
N SER A 35 0.12 -3.52 1.32
CA SER A 35 -0.38 -3.06 0.01
C SER A 35 -0.51 -1.54 -0.08
N LEU A 36 -1.04 -0.86 0.96
CA LEU A 36 -1.20 0.60 0.93
C LEU A 36 0.15 1.32 0.72
N ILE A 37 1.17 0.94 1.48
CA ILE A 37 2.51 1.55 1.41
C ILE A 37 3.24 1.13 0.13
N ILE A 38 2.97 -0.07 -0.39
CA ILE A 38 3.51 -0.49 -1.69
C ILE A 38 2.93 0.34 -2.84
N PHE A 39 1.64 0.67 -2.82
CA PHE A 39 1.06 1.61 -3.80
C PHE A 39 1.61 3.02 -3.64
N PHE A 40 1.86 3.46 -2.40
CA PHE A 40 2.56 4.71 -2.13
C PHE A 40 3.95 4.72 -2.78
N ALA A 41 4.73 3.65 -2.55
CA ALA A 41 6.05 3.49 -3.16
C ALA A 41 5.97 3.43 -4.70
N GLY A 42 4.95 2.76 -5.24
CA GLY A 42 4.67 2.70 -6.67
C GLY A 42 4.47 4.06 -7.31
N GLY A 43 3.76 4.97 -6.64
CA GLY A 43 3.61 6.36 -7.07
C GLY A 43 4.95 7.10 -7.16
N ILE A 44 5.87 6.85 -6.21
CA ILE A 44 7.22 7.44 -6.20
C ILE A 44 8.10 6.86 -7.32
N PHE A 45 8.18 5.54 -7.43
CA PHE A 45 9.20 4.87 -8.25
C PHE A 45 8.74 4.56 -9.67
N LEU A 46 7.51 4.09 -9.84
CA LEU A 46 7.01 3.58 -11.12
C LEU A 46 6.29 4.66 -11.92
N LYS A 47 5.53 5.53 -11.25
CA LYS A 47 4.90 6.79 -11.75
C LYS A 47 3.86 6.64 -12.88
N LYS A 48 3.98 5.61 -13.73
CA LYS A 48 3.14 5.38 -14.91
C LYS A 48 1.83 4.72 -14.54
N ILE A 49 0.74 5.20 -15.12
CA ILE A 49 -0.62 4.69 -14.85
C ILE A 49 -0.78 3.20 -15.18
N ARG A 50 -0.07 2.70 -16.20
CA ARG A 50 -0.06 1.28 -16.56
C ARG A 50 0.35 0.37 -15.39
N TRP A 51 1.26 0.83 -14.54
CA TRP A 51 1.67 0.07 -13.36
C TRP A 51 0.61 0.10 -12.28
N LEU A 52 -0.03 1.24 -12.05
CA LEU A 52 -1.17 1.33 -11.14
C LEU A 52 -2.27 0.35 -11.54
N MET A 53 -2.69 0.36 -12.81
CA MET A 53 -3.72 -0.55 -13.33
C MET A 53 -3.31 -2.02 -13.19
N PHE A 54 -2.05 -2.34 -13.46
CA PHE A 54 -1.52 -3.68 -13.26
C PHE A 54 -1.60 -4.11 -11.78
N PHE A 55 -1.19 -3.27 -10.84
CA PHE A 55 -1.25 -3.61 -9.41
C PHE A 55 -2.68 -3.73 -8.88
N LEU A 56 -3.60 -2.91 -9.38
CA LEU A 56 -5.03 -3.04 -9.04
C LEU A 56 -5.58 -4.39 -9.51
N ALA A 57 -5.35 -4.73 -10.78
CA ALA A 57 -5.75 -6.03 -11.31
C ALA A 57 -5.12 -7.18 -10.51
N TYR A 58 -3.84 -7.04 -10.14
CA TYR A 58 -3.12 -8.03 -9.37
C TYR A 58 -3.70 -8.25 -7.96
N ILE A 59 -4.04 -7.19 -7.22
CA ILE A 59 -4.71 -7.32 -5.92
C ILE A 59 -6.08 -7.99 -6.07
N VAL A 60 -6.88 -7.58 -7.06
CA VAL A 60 -8.18 -8.20 -7.32
C VAL A 60 -8.03 -9.70 -7.64
N CYS A 61 -7.03 -10.08 -8.43
CA CYS A 61 -6.74 -11.49 -8.71
C CYS A 61 -6.32 -12.26 -7.46
N ILE A 62 -5.52 -11.67 -6.57
CA ILE A 62 -5.16 -12.28 -5.28
C ILE A 62 -6.41 -12.50 -4.43
N ASP A 63 -7.27 -11.50 -4.33
CA ASP A 63 -8.49 -11.60 -3.51
C ASP A 63 -9.45 -12.65 -4.06
N LEU A 64 -9.63 -12.70 -5.39
CA LEU A 64 -10.38 -13.77 -6.05
C LEU A 64 -9.79 -15.16 -5.79
N TYR A 65 -8.47 -15.28 -5.81
CA TYR A 65 -7.79 -16.53 -5.47
C TYR A 65 -8.06 -16.93 -4.03
N ILE A 66 -7.95 -15.99 -3.09
CA ILE A 66 -8.21 -16.23 -1.66
C ILE A 66 -9.67 -16.68 -1.47
N ILE A 67 -10.65 -15.97 -2.03
CA ILE A 67 -12.07 -16.33 -1.95
C ILE A 67 -12.32 -17.78 -2.39
N ASN A 68 -11.70 -18.21 -3.50
CA ASN A 68 -11.87 -19.57 -4.01
C ASN A 68 -11.19 -20.64 -3.13
N PHE A 69 -10.13 -20.27 -2.41
CA PHE A 69 -9.33 -21.21 -1.62
C PHE A 69 -9.79 -21.30 -0.16
N THR A 70 -10.29 -20.19 0.38
CA THR A 70 -10.89 -20.15 1.71
C THR A 70 -12.39 -20.32 1.59
N LEU A 71 -12.94 -21.41 2.12
CA LEU A 71 -14.38 -21.58 2.38
C LEU A 71 -14.96 -20.53 3.39
N LEU A 72 -14.21 -19.47 3.67
CA LEU A 72 -14.53 -18.41 4.63
C LEU A 72 -15.10 -17.21 3.87
N GLU A 73 -16.30 -16.80 4.24
CA GLU A 73 -17.07 -15.65 3.71
C GLU A 73 -16.47 -14.27 4.04
N LYS A 74 -15.15 -14.17 4.27
CA LYS A 74 -14.53 -12.92 4.77
C LYS A 74 -14.43 -11.82 3.71
N ILE A 75 -14.33 -12.19 2.43
CA ILE A 75 -14.17 -11.23 1.33
C ILE A 75 -15.41 -11.30 0.43
N ASN A 76 -16.25 -10.28 0.50
CA ASN A 76 -17.38 -10.11 -0.41
C ASN A 76 -17.07 -9.05 -1.46
N LEU A 77 -17.15 -9.44 -2.74
CA LEU A 77 -17.01 -8.53 -3.88
C LEU A 77 -18.29 -7.69 -4.03
N ASN A 78 -18.39 -6.64 -3.24
CA ASN A 78 -19.51 -5.71 -3.21
C ASN A 78 -19.04 -4.26 -3.45
N ILE A 79 -19.98 -3.32 -3.30
CA ILE A 79 -19.71 -1.89 -3.43
C ILE A 79 -18.69 -1.43 -2.37
N GLY A 80 -18.74 -1.99 -1.15
CA GLY A 80 -17.77 -1.73 -0.09
C GLY A 80 -16.34 -2.11 -0.48
N TYR A 81 -16.16 -3.23 -1.19
CA TYR A 81 -14.88 -3.67 -1.73
C TYR A 81 -14.37 -2.73 -2.84
N LEU A 82 -15.22 -2.32 -3.78
CA LEU A 82 -14.84 -1.36 -4.83
C LEU A 82 -14.41 -0.01 -4.23
N LEU A 83 -15.11 0.46 -3.20
CA LEU A 83 -14.75 1.69 -2.51
C LEU A 83 -13.46 1.53 -1.71
N HIS A 84 -13.22 0.37 -1.09
CA HIS A 84 -11.93 0.04 -0.48
C HIS A 84 -10.79 0.07 -1.51
N LEU A 85 -10.99 -0.55 -2.68
CA LEU A 85 -9.99 -0.57 -3.75
C LEU A 85 -9.58 0.86 -4.20
N SER A 86 -10.47 1.84 -4.07
CA SER A 86 -10.22 3.24 -4.44
C SER A 86 -9.15 3.95 -3.59
N ILE A 87 -8.78 3.40 -2.42
CA ILE A 87 -7.70 3.95 -1.59
C ILE A 87 -6.34 3.84 -2.29
N TYR A 88 -6.14 2.80 -3.10
CA TYR A 88 -4.86 2.52 -3.73
C TYR A 88 -4.50 3.52 -4.85
N PRO A 89 -5.41 3.87 -5.78
CA PRO A 89 -5.19 4.98 -6.70
C PRO A 89 -4.95 6.32 -6.01
N LEU A 90 -5.70 6.62 -4.94
CA LEU A 90 -5.52 7.85 -4.16
C LEU A 90 -4.10 7.95 -3.62
N CYS A 91 -3.65 6.91 -2.93
CA CYS A 91 -2.32 6.79 -2.36
C CYS A 91 -1.21 6.94 -3.43
N TRP A 92 -1.37 6.27 -4.57
CA TRP A 92 -0.44 6.34 -5.69
C TRP A 92 -0.36 7.75 -6.27
N ILE A 93 -1.50 8.42 -6.48
CA ILE A 93 -1.55 9.76 -7.08
C ILE A 93 -0.91 10.79 -6.14
N VAL A 94 -1.18 10.71 -4.84
CA VAL A 94 -0.60 11.61 -3.83
C VAL A 94 0.92 11.51 -3.83
N SER A 95 1.46 10.29 -3.67
CA SER A 95 2.90 10.05 -3.65
C SER A 95 3.59 10.41 -4.96
N LYS A 96 2.97 10.10 -6.11
CA LYS A 96 3.46 10.50 -7.44
C LYS A 96 3.56 12.03 -7.56
N LYS A 97 2.53 12.77 -7.18
CA LYS A 97 2.53 14.24 -7.27
C LYS A 97 3.56 14.86 -6.33
N LEU A 98 3.70 14.34 -5.12
CA LEU A 98 4.60 14.91 -4.12
C LEU A 98 6.07 14.59 -4.35
N TYR A 99 6.39 13.39 -4.85
CA TYR A 99 7.76 12.86 -4.89
C TYR A 99 8.21 12.33 -6.26
N GLY A 100 7.30 12.18 -7.22
CA GLY A 100 7.61 11.56 -8.51
C GLY A 100 8.67 12.29 -9.32
N GLU A 101 8.87 13.60 -9.11
CA GLU A 101 9.89 14.38 -9.83
C GLU A 101 10.97 14.95 -8.89
N LYS A 102 10.83 14.78 -7.58
CA LYS A 102 11.72 15.39 -6.61
C LYS A 102 12.91 14.47 -6.31
N ASN A 103 14.11 15.01 -6.48
CA ASN A 103 15.33 14.28 -6.17
C ASN A 103 15.61 14.23 -4.65
N ASN A 104 15.09 15.19 -3.90
CA ASN A 104 15.23 15.24 -2.45
C ASN A 104 13.90 15.00 -1.72
N LEU A 105 13.93 14.16 -0.69
CA LEU A 105 12.74 13.82 0.12
C LEU A 105 12.84 14.59 1.43
N ASN A 106 11.96 15.56 1.61
CA ASN A 106 11.78 16.21 2.90
C ASN A 106 11.13 15.20 3.87
N VAL A 107 11.81 14.93 4.99
CA VAL A 107 11.40 13.94 6.00
C VAL A 107 10.03 14.27 6.58
N ILE A 108 9.81 15.55 6.94
CA ILE A 108 8.55 16.01 7.54
C ILE A 108 7.42 15.79 6.54
N LEU A 109 7.59 16.25 5.30
CA LEU A 109 6.58 16.09 4.26
C LEU A 109 6.28 14.61 3.99
N PHE A 110 7.31 13.75 3.97
CA PHE A 110 7.16 12.31 3.76
C PHE A 110 6.29 11.66 4.83
N PHE A 111 6.63 11.82 6.11
CA PHE A 111 5.84 11.21 7.17
C PHE A 111 4.45 11.85 7.32
N SER A 112 4.31 13.16 7.13
CA SER A 112 3.00 13.81 7.09
C SER A 112 2.10 13.23 5.99
N SER A 113 2.66 12.97 4.80
CA SER A 113 1.88 12.38 3.70
C SER A 113 1.48 10.92 3.96
N ILE A 114 2.34 10.12 4.61
CA ILE A 114 1.99 8.75 5.02
C ILE A 114 0.90 8.76 6.07
N ILE A 115 1.01 9.58 7.10
CA ILE A 115 -0.02 9.73 8.13
C ILE A 115 -1.35 10.12 7.48
N PHE A 116 -1.33 11.14 6.61
CA PHE A 116 -2.51 11.62 5.91
C PHE A 116 -3.18 10.53 5.06
N VAL A 117 -2.40 9.86 4.20
CA VAL A 117 -2.93 8.79 3.34
C VAL A 117 -3.43 7.60 4.16
N THR A 118 -2.73 7.23 5.24
CA THR A 118 -3.14 6.12 6.10
C THR A 118 -4.45 6.43 6.81
N ILE A 119 -4.63 7.64 7.34
CA ILE A 119 -5.88 8.05 7.98
C ILE A 119 -7.03 8.06 6.97
N ILE A 120 -6.84 8.65 5.78
CA ILE A 120 -7.89 8.68 4.75
C ILE A 120 -8.25 7.27 4.30
N ALA A 121 -7.25 6.45 4.00
CA ALA A 121 -7.45 5.06 3.58
C ALA A 121 -8.18 4.27 4.66
N TYR A 122 -7.83 4.48 5.94
CA TYR A 122 -8.50 3.84 7.07
C TYR A 122 -9.99 4.21 7.14
N PHE A 123 -10.31 5.50 7.05
CA PHE A 123 -11.70 5.96 7.08
C PHE A 123 -12.49 5.41 5.90
N ILE A 124 -11.97 5.50 4.68
CA ILE A 124 -12.64 4.98 3.48
C ILE A 124 -12.85 3.47 3.61
N SER A 125 -11.79 2.71 3.92
CA SER A 125 -11.83 1.25 4.02
C SER A 125 -12.79 0.76 5.11
N THR A 126 -12.68 1.31 6.31
CA THR A 126 -13.42 0.80 7.47
C THR A 126 -14.88 1.21 7.40
N SER A 127 -15.17 2.42 6.89
CA SER A 127 -16.54 2.89 6.69
C SER A 127 -17.21 2.17 5.52
N SER A 128 -16.49 1.93 4.41
CA SER A 128 -17.03 1.18 3.28
C SER A 128 -17.34 -0.26 3.69
N TYR A 129 -16.48 -0.88 4.48
CA TYR A 129 -16.75 -2.19 5.05
C TYR A 129 -17.97 -2.16 5.97
N TYR A 130 -18.03 -1.25 6.94
CA TYR A 130 -19.12 -1.23 7.91
C TYR A 130 -20.50 -0.98 7.27
N PHE A 131 -20.61 -0.01 6.37
CA PHE A 131 -21.90 0.40 5.79
C PHE A 131 -22.30 -0.36 4.54
N LEU A 132 -21.34 -0.79 3.71
CA LEU A 132 -21.62 -1.28 2.35
C LEU A 132 -21.24 -2.75 2.13
N SER A 133 -20.66 -3.43 3.15
CA SER A 133 -20.26 -4.83 2.98
C SER A 133 -21.43 -5.82 3.06
N GLY A 134 -22.52 -5.44 3.73
CA GLY A 134 -23.61 -6.34 4.11
C GLY A 134 -23.28 -7.27 5.29
N TRP A 135 -22.10 -7.15 5.91
CA TRP A 135 -21.69 -7.97 7.06
C TRP A 135 -22.35 -7.52 8.36
N VAL A 136 -22.55 -6.21 8.55
CA VAL A 136 -23.27 -5.66 9.71
C VAL A 136 -24.75 -5.56 9.36
N HIS A 137 -25.58 -6.32 10.08
CA HIS A 137 -27.03 -6.14 10.03
C HIS A 137 -27.39 -4.79 10.67
N GLU A 138 -28.06 -3.92 9.91
CA GLU A 138 -28.50 -2.57 10.32
C GLU A 138 -27.36 -1.61 10.75
N PRO A 139 -26.49 -1.18 9.80
CA PRO A 139 -25.37 -0.31 10.12
C PRO A 139 -25.83 1.08 10.58
N ASN A 140 -25.34 1.51 11.75
CA ASN A 140 -25.62 2.82 12.35
C ASN A 140 -24.34 3.63 12.66
N ILE A 141 -24.50 4.92 12.93
CA ILE A 141 -23.37 5.85 13.15
C ILE A 141 -22.61 5.54 14.45
N SER A 142 -23.31 5.18 15.52
CA SER A 142 -22.71 4.89 16.83
C SER A 142 -21.84 3.63 16.79
N GLY A 143 -22.34 2.56 16.18
CA GLY A 143 -21.58 1.32 15.98
C GLY A 143 -20.39 1.52 15.03
N SER A 144 -20.55 2.34 13.98
CA SER A 144 -19.45 2.75 13.10
C SER A 144 -18.31 3.41 13.89
N TYR A 145 -18.61 4.30 14.84
CA TYR A 145 -17.60 4.93 15.68
C TYR A 145 -16.86 3.92 16.57
N ILE A 146 -17.57 2.98 17.19
CA ILE A 146 -16.97 1.92 18.01
C ILE A 146 -16.07 1.03 17.14
N PHE A 147 -16.54 0.66 15.95
CA PHE A 147 -15.80 -0.14 14.99
C PHE A 147 -14.54 0.56 14.48
N LEU A 148 -14.63 1.87 14.19
CA LEU A 148 -13.50 2.72 13.84
C LEU A 148 -12.50 2.86 14.99
N LYS A 149 -12.95 2.93 16.25
CA LYS A 149 -12.03 3.01 17.39
C LYS A 149 -11.28 1.69 17.61
N ALA A 150 -11.99 0.56 17.48
CA ALA A 150 -11.43 -0.76 17.72
C ALA A 150 -10.33 -1.14 16.72
N ASN A 151 -10.50 -0.78 15.44
CA ASN A 151 -9.59 -1.22 14.36
C ASN A 151 -8.47 -0.21 14.04
N PHE A 152 -8.47 0.98 14.65
CA PHE A 152 -7.57 2.07 14.23
C PHE A 152 -6.09 1.70 14.40
N LEU A 153 -5.70 1.22 15.59
CA LEU A 153 -4.29 0.90 15.86
C LEU A 153 -3.80 -0.27 15.01
N HIS A 154 -4.64 -1.27 14.78
CA HIS A 154 -4.31 -2.43 13.95
C HIS A 154 -4.02 -2.05 12.50
N TYR A 155 -4.74 -1.06 11.97
CA TYR A 155 -4.49 -0.55 10.62
C TYR A 155 -3.35 0.48 10.59
N PHE A 156 -3.28 1.37 11.56
CA PHE A 156 -2.39 2.54 11.54
C PHE A 156 -0.92 2.17 11.82
N ILE A 157 -0.67 1.34 12.84
CA ILE A 157 0.70 1.02 13.28
C ILE A 157 1.51 0.31 12.18
N PRO A 158 0.99 -0.76 11.53
CA PRO A 158 1.77 -1.44 10.49
C PRO A 158 2.09 -0.55 9.30
N ASN A 159 1.14 0.28 8.86
CA ASN A 159 1.35 1.21 7.77
C ASN A 159 2.40 2.27 8.09
N LEU A 160 2.45 2.75 9.34
CA LEU A 160 3.54 3.62 9.79
C LEU A 160 4.90 2.90 9.76
N ILE A 161 4.98 1.67 10.28
CA ILE A 161 6.21 0.87 10.28
C ILE A 161 6.72 0.66 8.85
N TYR A 162 5.85 0.23 7.94
CA TYR A 162 6.19 0.09 6.52
C TYR A 162 6.60 1.43 5.90
N GLY A 163 6.00 2.54 6.33
CA GLY A 163 6.43 3.89 5.98
C GLY A 163 7.87 4.22 6.39
N PHE A 164 8.25 3.90 7.64
CA PHE A 164 9.62 4.05 8.13
C PHE A 164 10.61 3.16 7.35
N ILE A 165 10.23 1.92 7.07
CA ILE A 165 11.04 0.99 6.27
C ILE A 165 11.26 1.56 4.86
N LEU A 166 10.20 2.01 4.20
CA LEU A 166 10.26 2.63 2.87
C LEU A 166 11.20 3.86 2.87
N PHE A 167 11.05 4.75 3.85
CA PHE A 167 11.91 5.92 3.99
C PHE A 167 13.38 5.51 4.12
N SER A 168 13.68 4.56 4.99
CA SER A 168 15.03 4.07 5.27
C SER A 168 15.67 3.47 4.02
N ILE A 169 14.91 2.65 3.27
CA ILE A 169 15.35 2.08 1.99
C ILE A 169 15.70 3.19 0.99
N ILE A 170 14.87 4.23 0.89
CA ILE A 170 15.15 5.33 -0.04
C ILE A 170 16.45 6.06 0.34
N GLN A 171 16.67 6.34 1.62
CA GLN A 171 17.88 7.03 2.08
C GLN A 171 19.14 6.19 1.84
N ILE A 172 19.08 4.88 2.11
CA ILE A 172 20.18 3.94 1.83
C ILE A 172 20.51 3.92 0.33
N CYS A 173 19.49 3.76 -0.52
CA CYS A 173 19.66 3.77 -1.97
C CYS A 173 20.30 5.07 -2.47
N LYS A 174 19.86 6.23 -1.96
CA LYS A 174 20.47 7.53 -2.30
C LYS A 174 21.94 7.59 -1.89
N LYS A 175 22.27 7.18 -0.67
CA LYS A 175 23.66 7.17 -0.17
C LYS A 175 24.55 6.27 -1.04
N VAL A 176 24.08 5.08 -1.40
CA VAL A 176 24.82 4.15 -2.28
C VAL A 176 25.05 4.74 -3.67
N LEU A 177 24.04 5.41 -4.25
CA LEU A 177 24.17 6.07 -5.55
C LEU A 177 25.18 7.22 -5.53
N LEU A 178 25.19 8.02 -4.45
CA LEU A 178 26.15 9.12 -4.27
C LEU A 178 27.59 8.58 -4.14
N LEU A 179 27.80 7.48 -3.42
CA LEU A 179 29.11 6.85 -3.29
C LEU A 179 29.63 6.33 -4.64
N LYS A 180 28.79 5.67 -5.44
CA LYS A 180 29.17 5.22 -6.79
C LYS A 180 29.56 6.38 -7.70
N LYS A 181 28.80 7.49 -7.67
CA LYS A 181 29.11 8.68 -8.47
C LYS A 181 30.44 9.34 -8.07
N LYS A 182 30.75 9.35 -6.76
CA LYS A 182 32.03 9.86 -6.25
C LYS A 182 33.21 8.98 -6.72
N GLN A 183 33.05 7.66 -6.72
CA GLN A 183 34.09 6.74 -7.18
C GLN A 183 34.37 6.88 -8.69
N SER A 184 33.35 7.01 -9.53
CA SER A 184 33.54 7.19 -10.98
C SER A 184 34.23 8.51 -11.35
N LEU A 185 34.12 9.54 -10.50
CA LEU A 185 34.78 10.84 -10.69
C LEU A 185 36.26 10.83 -10.26
N ILE A 186 36.70 9.84 -9.49
CA ILE A 186 38.09 9.70 -9.04
C ILE A 186 38.90 8.82 -10.01
N THR A 187 38.22 7.98 -10.81
CA THR A 187 38.84 7.05 -11.76
C THR A 187 38.98 7.60 -13.19
N HIS A 188 38.60 8.86 -13.42
CA HIS A 188 38.78 9.61 -14.67
C HIS A 188 39.55 10.89 -14.38
#